data_AF-A0A1V4HZ11-F1
#
_entry.id   AF-A0A1V4HZ11-F1
#
_cell.length_a   1.000
_cell.length_b   1.000
_cell.length_c   1.000
_cell.angle_alpha   90.00
_cell.angle_beta   90.00
_cell.angle_gamma   90.00
#
_symmetry.space_group_name_H-M   'P 1'
#
loop_
_entity.id
_entity.type
_entity.pdbx_description
1 polymer ?
#
loop_
_entity_poly.entity_id
_entity_poly.type
_entity_poly.pdbx_seq_one_letter_code
_entity_poly.pdbx_strand_id
1 'polypeptide(L)'
;MGHDCQQGEEFVDFDAVWRTQGISANMGAALALVAEVVHEVLVSPPAGISNVTEWVKQQACWARVKGLEIDWPASWLNELIGKDRIKEGKRAGIKDQKLLNGIEAQSLVVSAGGQLWEQLGAWGQARKLLSPTEIGVLRVAASVPSKIPTEKQCLKVVESLRKLRAEGCQIGEQINL
;
A
#
# COMPACT_ATOMS: atom_id res chain seq x y z
N MET A 1 -13.87 0.64 -17.98
CA MET A 1 -12.73 1.45 -17.50
C MET A 1 -11.51 0.60 -17.17
N GLY A 2 -11.39 -0.02 -15.99
CA GLY A 2 -10.15 -0.75 -15.62
C GLY A 2 -9.80 -1.93 -16.54
N HIS A 3 -10.82 -2.65 -17.03
CA HIS A 3 -10.68 -3.68 -18.05
C HIS A 3 -10.08 -3.12 -19.35
N ASP A 4 -10.56 -1.96 -19.80
CA ASP A 4 -10.21 -1.36 -21.10
C ASP A 4 -8.82 -0.72 -21.04
N CYS A 5 -8.50 -0.05 -19.92
CA CYS A 5 -7.16 0.43 -19.63
C CYS A 5 -6.15 -0.73 -19.71
N GLN A 6 -6.44 -1.87 -19.07
CA GLN A 6 -5.55 -3.03 -19.07
C GLN A 6 -5.32 -3.61 -20.48
N GLN A 7 -6.31 -3.55 -21.38
CA GLN A 7 -6.13 -3.96 -22.77
C GLN A 7 -5.20 -3.00 -23.55
N GLY A 8 -5.20 -1.71 -23.22
CA GLY A 8 -4.30 -0.69 -23.77
C GLY A 8 -2.90 -0.65 -23.15
N GLU A 9 -2.57 -1.54 -22.21
CA GLU A 9 -1.34 -1.52 -21.40
C GLU A 9 -1.12 -0.23 -20.57
N GLU A 10 -2.20 0.52 -20.36
CA GLU A 10 -2.27 1.72 -19.54
C GLU A 10 -3.15 1.47 -18.31
N PHE A 11 -2.95 2.21 -17.23
CA PHE A 11 -3.61 1.91 -15.97
C PHE A 11 -3.91 3.17 -15.19
N VAL A 12 -4.91 3.09 -14.32
CA VAL A 12 -5.23 4.17 -13.39
C VAL A 12 -4.12 4.32 -12.35
N ASP A 13 -3.66 5.56 -12.13
CA ASP A 13 -2.73 5.88 -11.04
C ASP A 13 -3.46 5.94 -9.69
N PHE A 14 -3.68 4.77 -9.10
CA PHE A 14 -4.30 4.69 -7.77
C PHE A 14 -3.44 5.28 -6.64
N ASP A 15 -2.13 5.41 -6.83
CA ASP A 15 -1.25 6.05 -5.83
C ASP A 15 -1.49 7.56 -5.83
N ALA A 16 -1.61 8.19 -7.00
CA ALA A 16 -2.02 9.58 -7.11
C ALA A 16 -3.39 9.82 -6.42
N VAL A 17 -4.40 8.98 -6.73
CA VAL A 17 -5.74 9.06 -6.12
C VAL A 17 -5.68 8.93 -4.59
N TRP A 18 -4.86 8.01 -4.08
CA TRP A 18 -4.65 7.82 -2.65
C TRP A 18 -3.98 9.04 -2.01
N ARG A 19 -2.92 9.60 -2.61
CA ARG A 19 -2.21 10.76 -2.07
C ARG A 19 -3.09 12.01 -2.03
N THR A 20 -3.93 12.21 -3.04
CA THR A 20 -4.87 13.34 -3.10
C THR A 20 -6.16 13.10 -2.33
N GLN A 21 -6.37 11.88 -1.81
CA GLN A 21 -7.62 11.44 -1.16
C GLN A 21 -8.86 11.79 -2.00
N GLY A 22 -8.74 11.64 -3.32
CA GLY A 22 -9.75 12.11 -4.26
C GLY A 22 -9.39 11.83 -5.70
N ILE A 23 -10.38 11.89 -6.56
CA ILE A 23 -10.24 11.67 -8.00
C ILE A 23 -10.10 13.00 -8.75
N SER A 24 -9.46 12.97 -9.92
CA SER A 24 -9.40 14.12 -10.82
C SER A 24 -10.77 14.39 -11.45
N ALA A 25 -10.95 15.61 -11.99
CA ALA A 25 -12.15 15.94 -12.75
C ALA A 25 -12.31 15.07 -14.01
N ASN A 26 -11.19 14.72 -14.68
CA ASN A 26 -11.20 13.88 -15.86
C ASN A 26 -11.60 12.43 -15.52
N MET A 27 -11.08 11.88 -14.41
CA MET A 27 -11.49 10.57 -13.90
C MET A 27 -12.98 10.58 -13.50
N GLY A 28 -13.45 11.65 -12.87
CA GLY A 28 -14.87 11.81 -12.54
C GLY A 28 -15.77 11.83 -13.78
N ALA A 29 -15.38 12.55 -14.82
CA ALA A 29 -16.10 12.59 -16.10
C ALA A 29 -16.11 11.22 -16.80
N ALA A 30 -14.96 10.53 -16.82
CA ALA A 30 -14.84 9.18 -17.37
C ALA A 30 -15.73 8.17 -16.61
N LEU A 31 -15.78 8.27 -15.28
CA LEU A 31 -16.65 7.45 -14.44
C LEU A 31 -18.14 7.71 -14.70
N ALA A 32 -18.54 8.97 -14.86
CA ALA A 32 -19.91 9.33 -15.19
C ALA A 32 -20.34 8.75 -16.55
N LEU A 33 -19.48 8.89 -17.57
CA LEU A 33 -19.70 8.34 -18.91
C LEU A 33 -19.91 6.83 -18.88
N VAL A 34 -19.02 6.07 -18.25
CA VAL A 34 -19.18 4.61 -18.18
C VAL A 34 -20.36 4.19 -17.31
N ALA A 35 -20.68 4.95 -16.25
CA ALA A 35 -21.82 4.64 -15.40
C ALA A 35 -23.13 4.69 -16.18
N GLU A 36 -23.29 5.66 -17.09
CA GLU A 36 -24.46 5.79 -17.96
C GLU A 36 -24.60 4.58 -18.88
N VAL A 37 -23.56 4.25 -19.65
CA VAL A 37 -23.60 3.12 -20.60
C VAL A 37 -23.78 1.78 -19.88
N VAL A 38 -23.12 1.59 -18.74
CA VAL A 38 -23.30 0.37 -17.94
C VAL A 38 -24.72 0.31 -17.39
N HIS A 39 -25.29 1.42 -16.91
CA HIS A 39 -26.65 1.46 -16.40
C HIS A 39 -27.65 0.94 -17.44
N GLU A 40 -27.53 1.33 -18.70
CA GLU A 40 -28.38 0.85 -19.80
C GLU A 40 -28.34 -0.68 -19.93
N VAL A 41 -27.17 -1.30 -19.76
CA VAL A 41 -27.01 -2.76 -19.78
C VAL A 41 -27.66 -3.43 -18.56
N LEU A 42 -27.57 -2.80 -17.38
CA LEU A 42 -28.15 -3.34 -16.16
C LEU A 42 -29.68 -3.31 -16.20
N VAL A 43 -30.27 -2.24 -16.75
CA VAL A 43 -31.74 -2.08 -16.83
C VAL A 43 -32.38 -2.74 -18.05
N SER A 44 -31.57 -3.33 -18.95
CA SER A 44 -32.02 -4.01 -20.17
C SER A 44 -31.70 -5.52 -20.13
N PRO A 45 -32.32 -6.30 -19.22
CA PRO A 45 -32.10 -7.73 -19.15
C PRO A 45 -32.64 -8.45 -20.40
N PRO A 46 -32.05 -9.61 -20.78
CA PRO A 46 -32.55 -10.41 -21.89
C PRO A 46 -33.94 -11.00 -21.62
N ALA A 47 -34.62 -11.37 -22.71
CA ALA A 47 -35.93 -12.03 -22.65
C ALA A 47 -35.90 -13.24 -21.70
N GLY A 48 -36.88 -13.31 -20.79
CA GLY A 48 -36.97 -14.34 -19.75
C GLY A 48 -36.41 -13.92 -18.39
N ILE A 49 -35.71 -12.78 -18.29
CA ILE A 49 -35.27 -12.20 -17.01
C ILE A 49 -35.88 -10.80 -16.92
N SER A 50 -36.85 -10.60 -16.03
CA SER A 50 -37.47 -9.29 -15.81
C SER A 50 -36.86 -8.52 -14.63
N ASN A 51 -36.21 -9.23 -13.71
CA ASN A 51 -35.63 -8.61 -12.52
C ASN A 51 -34.17 -8.20 -12.73
N VAL A 52 -33.93 -6.88 -12.72
CA VAL A 52 -32.60 -6.27 -12.79
C VAL A 52 -31.67 -6.84 -11.71
N THR A 53 -32.14 -7.05 -10.47
CA THR A 53 -31.28 -7.56 -9.39
C THR A 53 -30.83 -8.99 -9.60
N GLU A 54 -31.61 -9.79 -10.35
CA GLU A 54 -31.20 -11.15 -10.75
C GLU A 54 -30.27 -11.10 -11.95
N TRP A 55 -30.51 -10.19 -12.89
CA TRP A 55 -29.65 -10.00 -14.05
C TRP A 55 -28.22 -9.62 -13.67
N VAL A 56 -28.04 -8.64 -12.78
CA VAL A 56 -26.70 -8.18 -12.37
C VAL A 56 -25.85 -9.24 -11.65
N LYS A 57 -26.47 -10.31 -11.16
CA LYS A 57 -25.77 -11.45 -10.53
C LYS A 57 -25.23 -12.44 -11.57
N GLN A 58 -25.74 -12.41 -12.80
CA GLN A 58 -25.33 -13.35 -13.83
C GLN A 58 -24.03 -12.92 -14.50
N GLN A 59 -23.15 -13.88 -14.77
CA GLN A 59 -21.91 -13.61 -15.50
C GLN A 59 -22.18 -13.06 -16.91
N ALA A 60 -23.28 -13.47 -17.54
CA ALA A 60 -23.71 -12.98 -18.84
C ALA A 60 -23.94 -11.45 -18.86
N CYS A 61 -24.39 -10.86 -17.74
CA CYS A 61 -24.51 -9.40 -17.60
C CYS A 61 -23.14 -8.73 -17.72
N TRP A 62 -22.18 -9.20 -16.94
CA TRP A 62 -20.83 -8.64 -16.94
C TRP A 62 -20.05 -8.95 -18.22
N ALA A 63 -20.38 -10.04 -18.92
CA ALA A 63 -19.85 -10.30 -20.26
C ALA A 63 -20.34 -9.25 -21.28
N ARG A 64 -21.61 -8.83 -21.22
CA ARG A 64 -22.11 -7.71 -22.05
C ARG A 64 -21.43 -6.41 -21.69
N VAL A 65 -21.29 -6.10 -20.40
CA VAL A 65 -20.59 -4.89 -19.95
C VAL A 65 -19.14 -4.86 -20.45
N LYS A 66 -18.42 -5.98 -20.42
CA LYS A 66 -17.04 -6.07 -20.93
C LYS A 66 -16.93 -5.96 -22.45
N GLY A 67 -18.01 -6.23 -23.17
CA GLY A 67 -18.08 -6.10 -24.63
C GLY A 67 -18.49 -4.70 -25.10
N LEU A 68 -18.73 -3.76 -24.19
CA LEU A 68 -19.01 -2.37 -24.54
C LEU A 68 -17.73 -1.72 -25.09
N GLU A 69 -17.84 -1.11 -26.27
CA GLU A 69 -16.81 -0.22 -26.80
C GLU A 69 -17.10 1.18 -26.29
N ILE A 70 -16.22 1.68 -25.42
CA ILE A 70 -16.36 2.99 -24.81
C ILE A 70 -15.34 3.94 -25.43
N ASP A 71 -15.82 5.04 -26.00
CA ASP A 71 -14.96 6.12 -26.47
C ASP A 71 -14.53 6.98 -25.28
N TRP A 72 -13.28 6.78 -24.86
CA TRP A 72 -12.73 7.45 -23.68
C TRP A 72 -12.25 8.86 -24.03
N PRO A 73 -12.58 9.87 -23.20
CA PRO A 73 -12.04 11.21 -23.39
C PRO A 73 -10.52 11.22 -23.40
N ALA A 74 -9.90 11.89 -24.37
CA ALA A 74 -8.44 11.99 -24.45
C ALA A 74 -7.82 12.59 -23.17
N SER A 75 -8.55 13.49 -22.48
CA SER A 75 -8.11 14.05 -21.19
C SER A 75 -8.00 13.00 -20.08
N TRP A 76 -8.86 11.97 -20.11
CA TRP A 76 -8.76 10.83 -19.19
C TRP A 76 -7.60 9.91 -19.59
N LEU A 77 -7.48 9.59 -20.88
CA LEU A 77 -6.39 8.72 -21.37
C LEU A 77 -5.01 9.29 -21.02
N ASN A 78 -4.84 10.61 -21.11
CA ASN A 78 -3.59 11.31 -20.76
C ASN A 78 -3.23 11.23 -19.26
N GLU A 79 -4.17 10.89 -18.38
CA GLU A 79 -3.90 10.68 -16.95
C GLU A 79 -3.52 9.23 -16.62
N LEU A 80 -3.67 8.30 -17.56
CA LEU A 80 -3.28 6.93 -17.35
C LEU A 80 -1.75 6.78 -17.31
N ILE A 81 -1.30 5.81 -16.55
CA ILE A 81 0.11 5.48 -16.40
C ILE A 81 0.41 4.15 -17.08
N GLY A 82 1.52 4.12 -17.83
CA GLY A 82 2.03 2.88 -18.40
C GLY A 82 2.46 1.88 -17.33
N LYS A 83 2.47 0.60 -17.72
CA LYS A 83 2.87 -0.55 -16.90
C LYS A 83 4.22 -0.38 -16.19
N ASP A 84 5.15 0.34 -16.80
CA ASP A 84 6.49 0.57 -16.24
C ASP A 84 6.48 1.57 -15.07
N ARG A 85 5.66 2.64 -15.13
CA ARG A 85 5.47 3.57 -14.00
C ARG A 85 4.82 2.89 -12.79
N ILE A 86 3.91 1.95 -13.00
CA ILE A 86 3.32 1.16 -11.89
C ILE A 86 4.38 0.28 -11.21
N LYS A 87 5.26 -0.36 -12.01
CA LYS A 87 6.36 -1.16 -11.47
C LYS A 87 7.36 -0.29 -10.73
N GLU A 88 7.63 0.92 -11.21
CA GLU A 88 8.44 1.91 -10.51
C GLU A 88 7.82 2.38 -9.20
N GLY A 89 6.50 2.65 -9.16
CA GLY A 89 5.77 2.96 -7.93
C GLY A 89 5.78 1.82 -6.92
N LYS A 90 5.56 0.57 -7.36
CA LYS A 90 5.72 -0.63 -6.51
C LYS A 90 7.16 -0.79 -6.02
N ARG A 91 8.16 -0.56 -6.89
CA ARG A 91 9.58 -0.57 -6.52
C ARG A 91 9.94 0.58 -5.60
N ALA A 92 9.26 1.73 -5.67
CA ALA A 92 9.43 2.89 -4.80
C ALA A 92 8.83 2.61 -3.42
N GLY A 93 7.63 2.05 -3.33
CA GLY A 93 7.06 1.54 -2.08
C GLY A 93 7.90 0.42 -1.45
N ILE A 94 8.50 -0.45 -2.27
CA ILE A 94 9.51 -1.44 -1.82
C ILE A 94 10.86 -0.75 -1.51
N LYS A 95 11.17 0.42 -2.06
CA LYS A 95 12.39 1.19 -1.75
C LYS A 95 12.26 2.03 -0.47
N ASP A 96 11.07 2.50 -0.11
CA ASP A 96 10.81 2.94 1.27
C ASP A 96 10.95 1.76 2.25
N GLN A 97 10.74 0.54 1.74
CA GLN A 97 11.08 -0.73 2.36
C GLN A 97 12.54 -1.19 2.12
N LYS A 98 13.42 -0.38 1.51
CA LYS A 98 14.88 -0.51 1.72
C LYS A 98 15.22 0.08 3.10
N LEU A 99 14.56 -0.48 4.11
CA LEU A 99 15.10 -0.59 5.45
C LEU A 99 16.47 -1.24 5.30
N LEU A 100 17.48 -0.60 5.91
CA LEU A 100 18.86 -1.06 6.10
C LEU A 100 19.09 -2.53 5.72
N ASN A 101 20.08 -2.82 4.88
CA ASN A 101 20.40 -4.22 4.59
C ASN A 101 20.73 -4.96 5.91
N GLY A 102 20.58 -6.29 5.95
CA GLY A 102 20.71 -7.04 7.20
C GLY A 102 22.01 -6.79 7.97
N ILE A 103 23.10 -6.53 7.25
CA ILE A 103 24.43 -6.23 7.81
C ILE A 103 24.44 -4.82 8.45
N GLU A 104 23.88 -3.82 7.78
CA GLU A 104 23.72 -2.47 8.31
C GLU A 104 22.80 -2.46 9.53
N ALA A 105 21.69 -3.20 9.49
CA ALA A 105 20.78 -3.33 10.63
C ALA A 105 21.46 -3.99 11.83
N GLN A 106 22.24 -5.06 11.61
CA GLN A 106 23.02 -5.69 12.67
C GLN A 106 24.08 -4.76 13.24
N SER A 107 24.83 -4.06 12.39
CA SER A 107 25.86 -3.10 12.79
C SER A 107 25.27 -1.95 13.62
N LEU A 108 24.11 -1.44 13.21
CA LEU A 108 23.37 -0.41 13.92
C LEU A 108 22.89 -0.90 15.29
N VAL A 109 22.28 -2.09 15.36
CA VAL A 109 21.77 -2.65 16.62
C VAL A 109 22.91 -2.90 17.62
N VAL A 110 24.04 -3.41 17.14
CA VAL A 110 25.20 -3.65 17.98
C VAL A 110 25.86 -2.35 18.44
N SER A 111 26.04 -1.37 17.54
CA SER A 111 26.68 -0.08 17.85
C SER A 111 25.83 0.83 18.73
N ALA A 112 24.50 0.78 18.62
CA ALA A 112 23.58 1.53 19.47
C ALA A 112 23.57 1.08 20.94
N GLY A 113 23.97 -0.19 21.20
CA GLY A 113 24.09 -0.75 22.54
C GLY A 113 22.77 -1.18 23.19
N GLY A 114 22.83 -2.17 24.08
CA GLY A 114 21.65 -2.75 24.73
C GLY A 114 20.80 -1.75 25.51
N GLN A 115 21.44 -0.79 26.18
CA GLN A 115 20.76 0.23 27.00
C GLN A 115 19.78 1.09 26.19
N LEU A 116 20.12 1.43 24.94
CA LEU A 116 19.24 2.23 24.08
C LEU A 116 17.97 1.45 23.73
N TRP A 117 18.11 0.16 23.41
CA TRP A 117 16.99 -0.72 23.07
C TRP A 117 16.09 -1.01 24.28
N GLU A 118 16.68 -1.08 25.48
CA GLU A 118 15.93 -1.18 26.74
C GLU A 118 15.06 0.06 26.97
N GLN A 119 15.64 1.25 26.85
CA GLN A 119 14.91 2.52 26.99
C GLN A 119 13.80 2.65 25.95
N LEU A 120 14.09 2.31 24.70
CA LEU A 120 13.12 2.33 23.60
C LEU A 120 11.95 1.37 23.87
N GLY A 121 12.26 0.14 24.33
CA GLY A 121 11.28 -0.85 24.72
C GLY A 121 10.39 -0.39 25.88
N ALA A 122 10.98 0.20 26.91
CA ALA A 122 10.24 0.74 28.06
C ALA A 122 9.30 1.88 27.64
N TRP A 123 9.77 2.81 26.80
CA TRP A 123 8.98 3.94 26.31
C TRP A 123 7.77 3.47 25.48
N GLY A 124 8.00 2.52 24.57
CA GLY A 124 6.95 1.98 23.70
C GLY A 124 5.94 1.12 24.46
N GLN A 125 6.37 0.37 25.47
CA GLN A 125 5.48 -0.43 26.33
C GLN A 125 4.61 0.46 27.21
N ALA A 126 5.17 1.50 27.82
CA ALA A 126 4.42 2.45 28.66
C ALA A 126 3.26 3.12 27.89
N ARG A 127 3.43 3.32 26.58
CA ARG A 127 2.42 3.91 25.68
C ARG A 127 1.56 2.89 24.93
N LYS A 128 1.76 1.59 25.16
CA LYS A 128 1.05 0.50 24.46
C LYS A 128 1.18 0.56 22.93
N LEU A 129 2.31 1.06 22.42
CA LEU A 129 2.58 1.21 20.99
C LEU A 129 3.27 -0.01 20.37
N LEU A 130 3.68 -0.97 21.20
CA LEU A 130 4.42 -2.16 20.79
C LEU A 130 3.54 -3.42 20.85
N SER A 131 3.63 -4.23 19.80
CA SER A 131 3.09 -5.57 19.72
C SER A 131 3.94 -6.58 20.52
N PRO A 132 3.40 -7.77 20.87
CA PRO A 132 4.15 -8.81 21.57
C PRO A 132 5.45 -9.20 20.85
N THR A 133 5.43 -9.22 19.51
CA THR A 133 6.61 -9.50 18.68
C THR A 133 7.67 -8.41 18.80
N GLU A 134 7.28 -7.14 18.71
CA GLU A 134 8.19 -5.99 18.83
C GLU A 134 8.83 -5.94 20.23
N ILE A 135 8.05 -6.20 21.28
CA ILE A 135 8.56 -6.34 22.66
C ILE A 135 9.59 -7.47 22.77
N GLY A 136 9.32 -8.61 22.14
CA GLY A 136 10.22 -9.75 22.12
C GLY A 136 11.57 -9.41 21.49
N VAL A 137 11.58 -8.80 20.31
CA VAL A 137 12.83 -8.48 19.60
C VAL A 137 13.62 -7.35 20.27
N LEU A 138 12.95 -6.34 20.83
CA LEU A 138 13.62 -5.25 21.58
C LEU A 138 14.31 -5.78 22.85
N ARG A 139 13.72 -6.78 23.52
CA ARG A 139 14.35 -7.43 24.68
C ARG A 139 15.62 -8.21 24.31
N VAL A 140 15.62 -8.84 23.13
CA VAL A 140 16.82 -9.52 22.62
C VAL A 140 17.89 -8.48 22.28
N ALA A 141 17.52 -7.37 21.64
CA ALA A 141 18.45 -6.27 21.36
C ALA A 141 18.99 -5.58 22.62
N ALA A 142 18.18 -5.48 23.68
CA ALA A 142 18.61 -4.98 24.98
C ALA A 142 19.69 -5.86 25.64
N SER A 143 19.81 -7.12 25.22
CA SER A 143 20.81 -8.05 25.75
C SER A 143 22.19 -7.93 25.07
N VAL A 144 22.36 -7.03 24.10
CA VAL A 144 23.66 -6.77 23.45
C VAL A 144 24.64 -6.17 24.47
N PRO A 145 25.90 -6.65 24.57
CA PRO A 145 26.58 -7.59 23.65
C PRO A 145 26.48 -9.07 24.02
N SER A 146 25.88 -9.42 25.17
CA SER A 146 25.81 -10.82 25.64
C SER A 146 25.04 -11.76 24.72
N LYS A 147 24.02 -11.24 24.02
CA LYS A 147 23.24 -11.97 23.02
C LYS A 147 23.00 -11.10 21.80
N ILE A 148 23.47 -11.56 20.65
CA ILE A 148 23.32 -10.85 19.37
C ILE A 148 22.01 -11.31 18.71
N PRO A 149 21.08 -10.39 18.38
CA PRO A 149 19.87 -10.74 17.66
C PRO A 149 20.17 -11.25 16.23
N THR A 150 19.26 -12.06 15.68
CA THR A 150 19.35 -12.48 14.27
C THR A 150 19.12 -11.30 13.33
N GLU A 151 19.56 -11.42 12.08
CA GLU A 151 19.35 -10.40 11.04
C GLU A 151 17.89 -9.94 10.95
N LYS A 152 16.95 -10.89 10.93
CA LYS A 152 15.50 -10.59 10.94
C LYS A 152 15.04 -9.84 12.19
N GLN A 153 15.63 -10.16 13.35
CA GLN A 153 15.32 -9.44 14.59
C GLN A 153 15.89 -8.02 14.55
N CYS A 154 17.10 -7.82 14.03
CA CYS A 154 17.68 -6.49 13.88
C CYS A 154 16.86 -5.59 12.96
N LEU A 155 16.38 -6.11 11.83
CA LEU A 155 15.45 -5.41 10.95
C LEU A 155 14.18 -4.98 11.71
N LYS A 156 13.60 -5.88 12.50
CA LYS A 156 12.39 -5.58 13.28
C LYS A 156 12.62 -4.55 14.39
N VAL A 157 13.80 -4.54 15.00
CA VAL A 157 14.21 -3.55 16.00
C VAL A 157 14.31 -2.16 15.37
N VAL A 158 14.93 -2.06 14.19
CA VAL A 158 15.03 -0.82 13.41
C VAL A 158 13.65 -0.32 12.98
N GLU A 159 12.77 -1.19 12.50
CA GLU A 159 11.38 -0.84 12.20
C GLU A 159 10.64 -0.29 13.43
N SER A 160 10.83 -0.93 14.59
CA SER A 160 10.23 -0.50 15.85
C SER A 160 10.72 0.88 16.26
N LEU A 161 12.01 1.18 16.07
CA LEU A 161 12.58 2.51 16.31
C LEU A 161 11.95 3.57 15.41
N ARG A 162 11.84 3.33 14.09
CA ARG A 162 11.20 4.27 13.16
C ARG A 162 9.75 4.55 13.54
N LYS A 163 9.00 3.49 13.86
CA LYS A 163 7.62 3.58 14.32
C LYS A 163 7.50 4.43 15.58
N LEU A 164 8.30 4.16 16.61
CA LEU A 164 8.23 4.93 17.86
C LEU A 164 8.67 6.39 17.67
N ARG A 165 9.65 6.68 16.79
CA ARG A 165 10.02 8.06 16.43
C ARG A 165 8.87 8.82 15.77
N ALA A 166 8.12 8.18 14.87
CA ALA A 166 6.94 8.80 14.25
C ALA A 166 5.87 9.18 15.30
N GLU A 167 5.80 8.44 16.40
CA GLU A 167 4.93 8.71 17.56
C GLU A 167 5.54 9.72 18.56
N GLY A 168 6.68 10.35 18.23
CA GLY A 168 7.33 11.38 19.06
C GLY A 168 8.38 10.86 20.05
N CYS A 169 8.89 9.63 19.89
CA CYS A 169 9.99 9.13 20.70
C CYS A 169 11.32 9.76 20.29
N GLN A 170 11.98 10.43 21.23
CA GLN A 170 13.31 11.04 21.02
C GLN A 170 14.48 10.09 21.31
N ILE A 171 14.19 8.83 21.64
CA ILE A 171 15.24 7.86 22.00
C ILE A 171 16.03 7.48 20.76
N GLY A 172 17.34 7.64 20.85
CA GLY A 172 18.27 7.25 19.81
C GLY A 172 18.27 8.17 18.60
N GLU A 173 17.79 9.42 18.67
CA GLU A 173 17.80 10.41 17.57
C GLU A 173 19.14 10.50 16.81
N GLN A 174 20.27 10.28 17.49
CA GLN A 174 21.60 10.22 16.91
C GLN A 174 21.82 9.08 15.90
N ILE A 175 20.93 8.08 15.86
CA ILE A 175 20.99 6.97 14.92
C ILE A 175 20.39 7.43 13.58
N ASN A 176 21.24 7.56 12.58
CA ASN A 176 20.81 7.86 11.22
C ASN A 176 20.12 6.63 10.61
N LEU A 177 18.87 6.78 10.18
CA LEU A 177 17.99 5.70 9.73
C LEU A 177 17.61 5.81 8.27
#